data_AF-A0A0F9KSI8-F1
#
_entry.id   AF-A0A0F9KSI8-F1
#
_cell.length_a   1.000
_cell.length_b   1.000
_cell.length_c   1.000
_cell.angle_alpha   90.00
_cell.angle_beta   90.00
_cell.angle_gamma   90.00
#
_symmetry.space_group_name_H-M   'P 1'
#
loop_
_entity.id
_entity.type
_entity.pdbx_description
1 polymer ?
#
loop_
_entity_poly.entity_id
_entity_poly.type
_entity_poly.pdbx_seq_one_letter_code
_entity_poly.pdbx_strand_id
1 'polypeptide(L)'
;MKRIFLDIGANTGQTIDFALRKEFQIDLIYGFEPSPICLSQLNKKYHKNPKVVILPFGLWTETCEIDLHNEGSQGGTILEDYKTTCNPTIRVTKCQFVCASDWFRNNIIEKCELFLKMNCEGSECDIVNNLLDSGEYDKVTCAFIDYDVRKSNSVAHKEKQLKERLKQLNINNLKVYMGSSRHLIMVSKLRVK
;
A
#
# COMPACT_ATOMS: atom_id res chain seq x y z
N MET A 1 -11.16 18.97 8.45
CA MET A 1 -10.03 18.08 8.77
C MET A 1 -9.50 17.54 7.46
N LYS A 2 -8.19 17.57 7.23
CA LYS A 2 -7.59 17.12 5.97
C LYS A 2 -7.81 15.61 5.78
N ARG A 3 -8.12 15.16 4.57
CA ARG A 3 -8.26 13.74 4.20
C ARG A 3 -7.09 13.32 3.32
N ILE A 4 -6.30 12.37 3.81
CA ILE A 4 -5.10 11.87 3.14
C ILE A 4 -5.33 10.41 2.76
N PHE A 5 -4.96 10.05 1.53
CA PHE A 5 -4.99 8.67 1.05
C PHE A 5 -3.57 8.20 0.71
N LEU A 6 -3.17 7.05 1.25
CA LEU A 6 -1.90 6.39 0.96
C LEU A 6 -2.18 5.15 0.11
N ASP A 7 -1.64 5.10 -1.10
CA ASP A 7 -1.68 3.93 -1.99
C ASP A 7 -0.32 3.24 -2.00
N ILE A 8 -0.16 2.21 -1.17
CA ILE A 8 1.05 1.38 -1.12
C ILE A 8 0.94 0.30 -2.20
N GLY A 9 1.94 0.27 -3.09
CA GLY A 9 1.91 -0.50 -4.33
C GLY A 9 0.96 0.15 -5.34
N ALA A 10 1.28 1.39 -5.73
CA ALA A 10 0.43 2.19 -6.60
C ALA A 10 0.34 1.65 -8.04
N ASN A 11 1.31 0.83 -8.48
CA ASN A 11 1.39 0.23 -9.80
C ASN A 11 1.22 1.30 -10.89
N THR A 12 0.19 1.21 -11.72
CA THR A 12 -0.12 2.16 -12.80
C THR A 12 -1.18 3.20 -12.40
N GLY A 13 -1.51 3.26 -11.10
CA GLY A 13 -2.34 4.29 -10.49
C GLY A 13 -3.84 3.97 -10.48
N GLN A 14 -4.24 2.71 -10.60
CA GLN A 14 -5.66 2.33 -10.67
C GLN A 14 -6.42 2.75 -9.39
N THR A 15 -5.81 2.58 -8.22
CA THR A 15 -6.41 2.98 -6.94
C THR A 15 -6.34 4.50 -6.72
N ILE A 16 -5.27 5.16 -7.17
CA ILE A 16 -5.18 6.63 -7.19
C ILE A 16 -6.34 7.24 -7.99
N ASP A 17 -6.59 6.75 -9.21
CA ASP A 17 -7.72 7.22 -10.04
C ASP A 17 -9.06 7.06 -9.32
N PHE A 18 -9.22 5.94 -8.61
CA PHE A 18 -10.41 5.69 -7.82
C PHE A 18 -10.53 6.67 -6.64
N ALA A 19 -9.44 6.90 -5.89
CA ALA A 19 -9.43 7.80 -4.74
C ALA A 19 -9.60 9.28 -5.11
N LEU A 20 -9.28 9.67 -6.35
CA LEU A 20 -9.47 11.04 -6.88
C LEU A 20 -10.93 11.41 -7.14
N ARG A 21 -11.86 10.45 -7.09
CA ARG A 21 -13.28 10.72 -7.36
C ARG A 21 -13.86 11.71 -6.35
N LYS A 22 -14.67 12.65 -6.83
CA LYS A 22 -15.14 13.80 -6.05
C LYS A 22 -15.93 13.41 -4.81
N GLU A 23 -16.68 12.31 -4.86
CA GLU A 23 -17.47 11.80 -3.74
C GLU A 23 -16.63 11.41 -2.51
N PHE A 24 -15.33 11.17 -2.69
CA PHE A 24 -14.41 10.85 -1.60
C PHE A 24 -13.72 12.07 -1.02
N GLN A 25 -13.80 13.24 -1.65
CA GLN A 25 -13.26 14.51 -1.11
C GLN A 25 -11.84 14.37 -0.53
N ILE A 26 -10.96 13.59 -1.19
CA ILE A 26 -9.56 13.44 -0.75
C ILE A 26 -8.79 14.71 -1.10
N ASP A 27 -8.06 15.23 -0.12
CA ASP A 27 -7.26 16.45 -0.24
C ASP A 27 -5.87 16.15 -0.80
N LEU A 28 -5.28 15.03 -0.39
CA LEU A 28 -3.93 14.63 -0.77
C LEU A 28 -3.80 13.11 -0.89
N ILE A 29 -3.11 12.66 -1.93
CA ILE A 29 -2.81 11.25 -2.20
C ILE A 29 -1.30 11.08 -2.29
N TYR A 30 -0.76 10.13 -1.53
CA TYR A 30 0.61 9.65 -1.72
C TYR A 30 0.56 8.25 -2.36
N GLY A 31 1.17 8.11 -3.53
CA GLY A 31 1.35 6.82 -4.19
C GLY A 31 2.79 6.33 -4.02
N PHE A 32 2.97 5.15 -3.43
CA PHE A 32 4.28 4.53 -3.21
C PHE A 32 4.49 3.44 -4.26
N GLU A 33 5.54 3.59 -5.07
CA GLU A 33 5.86 2.63 -6.13
C GLU A 33 7.39 2.54 -6.31
N PRO A 34 8.01 1.39 -6.01
CA PRO A 34 9.44 1.20 -6.23
C PRO A 34 9.83 1.00 -7.70
N SER A 35 8.95 0.46 -8.56
CA SER A 35 9.26 0.07 -9.95
C SER A 35 9.54 1.28 -10.85
N PRO A 36 10.76 1.43 -11.41
CA PRO A 36 11.05 2.45 -12.42
C PRO A 36 10.07 2.46 -13.61
N ILE A 37 9.65 1.29 -14.10
CA ILE A 37 8.69 1.18 -15.20
C ILE A 37 7.33 1.79 -14.82
N CYS A 38 6.84 1.47 -13.62
CA CYS A 38 5.56 2.01 -13.13
C CYS A 38 5.68 3.51 -12.83
N LEU A 39 6.79 3.94 -12.24
CA LEU A 39 7.06 5.34 -11.91
C LEU A 39 7.03 6.24 -13.15
N SER A 40 7.60 5.79 -14.27
CA SER A 40 7.54 6.53 -15.54
C SER A 40 6.09 6.81 -15.96
N GLN A 41 5.19 5.82 -15.80
CA GLN A 41 3.77 5.96 -16.12
C GLN A 41 3.05 6.87 -15.12
N LEU A 42 3.26 6.65 -13.82
CA LEU A 42 2.65 7.43 -12.75
C LEU A 42 3.02 8.92 -12.84
N ASN A 43 4.31 9.22 -13.03
CA ASN A 43 4.81 10.59 -13.15
C ASN A 43 4.20 11.27 -14.37
N LYS A 44 4.18 10.60 -15.53
CA LYS A 44 3.52 11.14 -16.73
C LYS A 44 2.03 11.41 -16.49
N LYS A 45 1.33 10.50 -15.81
CA LYS A 45 -0.12 10.58 -15.58
C LYS A 45 -0.49 11.69 -14.60
N TYR A 46 0.28 11.86 -13.52
CA TYR A 46 -0.08 12.75 -12.41
C TYR A 46 0.74 14.05 -12.31
N HIS A 47 1.70 14.30 -13.21
CA HIS A 47 2.58 15.49 -13.16
C HIS A 47 1.87 16.85 -12.99
N LYS A 48 0.61 16.97 -13.41
CA LYS A 48 -0.19 18.20 -13.33
C LYS A 48 -1.22 18.19 -12.20
N ASN A 49 -1.34 17.11 -11.43
CA ASN A 49 -2.35 16.99 -10.39
C ASN A 49 -1.75 17.36 -9.02
N PRO A 50 -2.07 18.53 -8.44
CA PRO A 50 -1.48 18.97 -7.18
C PRO A 50 -1.94 18.13 -5.97
N LYS A 51 -2.96 17.29 -6.14
CA LYS A 51 -3.44 16.37 -5.09
C LYS A 51 -2.66 15.07 -5.04
N VAL A 52 -1.78 14.79 -6.00
CA VAL A 52 -1.09 13.48 -6.09
C VAL A 52 0.40 13.68 -5.98
N VAL A 53 1.01 12.99 -5.03
CA VAL A 53 2.45 12.91 -4.83
C VAL A 53 2.88 11.47 -5.06
N ILE A 54 3.73 11.24 -6.06
CA ILE A 54 4.29 9.92 -6.34
C ILE A 54 5.66 9.83 -5.66
N LEU A 55 5.85 8.78 -4.87
CA LEU A 55 7.06 8.50 -4.12
C LEU A 55 7.80 7.33 -4.77
N PRO A 56 9.06 7.52 -5.22
CA PRO A 56 9.81 6.55 -6.02
C PRO A 56 10.46 5.45 -5.15
N PHE A 57 9.73 4.95 -4.18
CA PHE A 57 10.17 3.90 -3.26
C PHE A 57 8.98 3.12 -2.73
N GLY A 58 9.22 1.86 -2.35
CA GLY A 58 8.27 1.05 -1.58
C GLY A 58 8.34 1.36 -0.09
N LEU A 59 7.32 0.95 0.67
CA LEU A 59 7.41 0.92 2.13
C LEU A 59 7.76 -0.48 2.61
N TRP A 60 8.60 -0.56 3.64
CA TRP A 60 9.08 -1.80 4.22
C TRP A 60 9.30 -1.67 5.74
N THR A 61 9.93 -2.67 6.35
CA THR A 61 10.26 -2.68 7.78
C THR A 61 11.53 -1.88 8.11
N GLU A 62 12.35 -1.60 7.11
CA GLU A 62 13.60 -0.85 7.23
C GLU A 62 13.90 -0.08 5.93
N THR A 63 14.80 0.89 6.00
CA THR A 63 15.25 1.65 4.81
C THR A 63 16.42 0.92 4.17
N CYS A 64 16.21 0.40 2.97
CA CYS A 64 17.19 -0.45 2.29
C CYS A 64 16.94 -0.51 0.77
N GLU A 65 17.80 -1.26 0.09
CA GLU A 65 17.61 -1.66 -1.30
C GLU A 65 17.28 -3.15 -1.37
N ILE A 66 16.21 -3.52 -2.07
CA ILE A 66 15.77 -4.91 -2.25
C ILE A 66 15.54 -5.17 -3.74
N ASP A 67 15.83 -6.39 -4.18
CA ASP A 67 15.49 -6.82 -5.53
C ASP A 67 13.96 -6.95 -5.70
N LEU A 68 13.42 -6.22 -6.68
CA LEU A 68 12.04 -6.33 -7.09
C LEU A 68 11.96 -7.26 -8.30
N HIS A 69 11.40 -8.45 -8.09
CA HIS A 69 11.14 -9.43 -9.13
C HIS A 69 9.87 -9.07 -9.90
N ASN A 70 9.82 -9.43 -11.18
CA ASN A 70 8.71 -9.17 -12.10
C ASN A 70 8.36 -7.67 -12.22
N GLU A 71 9.39 -6.81 -12.22
CA GLU A 71 9.27 -5.36 -12.28
C GLU A 71 8.34 -4.90 -13.42
N GLY A 72 7.46 -3.94 -13.12
CA GLY A 72 6.52 -3.37 -14.09
C GLY A 72 5.28 -4.23 -14.38
N SER A 73 5.16 -5.42 -13.78
CA SER A 73 3.98 -6.28 -13.89
C SER A 73 2.98 -6.06 -12.75
N GLN A 74 1.83 -6.73 -12.81
CA GLN A 74 0.90 -6.79 -11.68
C GLN A 74 1.42 -7.66 -10.53
N GLY A 75 2.36 -8.58 -10.78
CA GLY A 75 2.94 -9.47 -9.76
C GLY A 75 4.34 -9.06 -9.33
N GLY A 76 4.66 -7.76 -9.39
CA GLY A 76 5.95 -7.22 -8.94
C GLY A 76 6.11 -7.37 -7.43
N THR A 77 7.17 -8.03 -6.98
CA THR A 77 7.28 -8.51 -5.58
C THR A 77 8.74 -8.65 -5.15
N ILE A 78 8.99 -8.57 -3.84
CA ILE A 78 10.29 -8.85 -3.23
C ILE A 78 10.47 -10.32 -2.85
N LEU A 79 9.44 -11.16 -3.06
CA LEU A 79 9.43 -12.56 -2.67
C LEU A 79 9.83 -13.45 -3.86
N GLU A 80 10.92 -14.21 -3.72
CA GLU A 80 11.38 -15.11 -4.79
C GLU A 80 10.40 -16.25 -5.11
N ASP A 81 9.70 -16.77 -4.09
CA ASP A 81 8.75 -17.89 -4.24
C ASP A 81 7.31 -17.44 -4.55
N TYR A 82 7.16 -16.20 -5.01
CA TYR A 82 5.86 -15.61 -5.33
C TYR A 82 5.21 -16.24 -6.56
N LYS A 83 4.03 -16.82 -6.37
CA LYS A 83 3.23 -17.44 -7.44
C LYS A 83 2.39 -16.36 -8.14
N THR A 84 3.02 -15.66 -9.06
CA THR A 84 2.32 -14.72 -9.95
C THR A 84 1.30 -15.43 -10.83
N THR A 85 0.13 -14.81 -11.02
CA THR A 85 -0.90 -15.26 -11.97
C THR A 85 -0.82 -14.54 -13.31
N CYS A 86 -0.08 -13.42 -13.40
CA CYS A 86 0.33 -12.90 -14.68
C CYS A 86 1.56 -13.67 -15.16
N ASN A 87 1.75 -13.82 -16.47
CA ASN A 87 2.98 -14.34 -17.07
C ASN A 87 3.91 -13.15 -17.36
N PRO A 88 4.63 -12.58 -16.37
CA PRO A 88 5.41 -11.38 -16.58
C PRO A 88 6.63 -11.67 -17.45
N THR A 89 7.15 -10.62 -18.09
CA THR A 89 8.55 -10.63 -18.50
C THR A 89 9.41 -10.66 -17.23
N ILE A 90 10.27 -11.67 -17.10
CA ILE A 90 11.17 -11.78 -15.94
C ILE A 90 12.13 -10.58 -15.97
N ARG A 91 12.00 -9.73 -14.97
CA ARG A 91 12.87 -8.57 -14.72
C ARG A 91 13.12 -8.51 -13.23
N VAL A 92 14.37 -8.32 -12.85
CA VAL A 92 14.79 -8.10 -11.47
C VAL A 92 15.51 -6.78 -11.43
N THR A 93 15.01 -5.87 -10.61
CA THR A 93 15.55 -4.52 -10.51
C THR A 93 15.71 -4.17 -9.04
N LYS A 94 16.91 -3.73 -8.67
CA LYS A 94 17.18 -3.28 -7.32
C LYS A 94 16.46 -1.96 -7.08
N CYS A 95 15.55 -1.92 -6.10
CA CYS A 95 14.68 -0.78 -5.84
C CYS A 95 14.85 -0.27 -4.41
N GLN A 96 14.51 1.01 -4.20
CA GLN A 96 14.55 1.65 -2.89
C GLN A 96 13.30 1.32 -2.08
N PHE A 97 13.52 1.05 -0.79
CA PHE A 97 12.46 0.88 0.20
C PHE A 97 12.76 1.76 1.41
N VAL A 98 11.71 2.32 2.01
CA VAL A 98 11.79 3.17 3.19
C VAL A 98 11.04 2.51 4.34
N CYS A 99 11.59 2.59 5.55
CA CYS A 99 10.91 2.16 6.76
C CYS A 99 9.55 2.85 6.90
N ALA A 100 8.47 2.06 6.95
CA ALA A 100 7.10 2.57 6.96
C ALA A 100 6.86 3.50 8.15
N SER A 101 7.25 3.09 9.36
CA SER A 101 7.09 3.90 10.57
C SER A 101 7.89 5.19 10.53
N ASP A 102 9.12 5.19 9.99
CA ASP A 102 9.91 6.42 9.83
C ASP A 102 9.24 7.39 8.86
N TRP A 103 8.70 6.89 7.76
CA TRP A 103 7.96 7.73 6.82
C TRP A 103 6.70 8.32 7.49
N PHE A 104 5.91 7.52 8.20
CA PHE A 104 4.71 7.98 8.90
C PHE A 104 5.02 9.04 9.95
N ARG A 105 6.08 8.82 10.74
CA ARG A 105 6.52 9.75 11.78
C ARG A 105 6.90 11.12 11.21
N ASN A 106 7.63 11.12 10.11
CA ASN A 106 8.20 12.33 9.51
C ASN A 106 7.20 13.08 8.62
N ASN A 107 6.18 12.40 8.06
CA ASN A 107 5.29 12.99 7.05
C ASN A 107 3.84 13.17 7.52
N ILE A 108 3.39 12.38 8.50
CA ILE A 108 2.03 12.47 9.06
C ILE A 108 2.11 13.07 10.47
N ILE A 109 2.30 14.38 10.52
CA ILE A 109 2.50 15.15 11.75
C ILE A 109 1.16 15.71 12.26
N GLU A 110 0.37 16.30 11.37
CA GLU A 110 -0.90 16.92 11.71
C GLU A 110 -2.04 15.90 11.76
N LYS A 111 -3.01 16.16 12.65
CA LYS A 111 -4.22 15.35 12.74
C LYS A 111 -5.02 15.42 11.44
N CYS A 112 -5.27 14.27 10.84
CA CYS A 112 -5.98 14.12 9.58
C CYS A 112 -6.87 12.86 9.60
N GLU A 113 -7.74 12.72 8.60
CA GLU A 113 -8.32 11.41 8.26
C GLU A 113 -7.37 10.69 7.32
N LEU A 114 -6.68 9.66 7.83
CA LEU A 114 -5.69 8.90 7.08
C LEU A 114 -6.28 7.58 6.60
N PHE A 115 -6.37 7.42 5.29
CA PHE A 115 -6.81 6.19 4.64
C PHE A 115 -5.61 5.50 4.00
N LEU A 116 -5.47 4.20 4.25
CA LEU A 116 -4.33 3.42 3.78
C LEU A 116 -4.83 2.26 2.91
N LYS A 117 -4.34 2.12 1.68
CA LYS A 117 -4.49 0.89 0.90
C LYS A 117 -3.12 0.23 0.72
N MET A 118 -3.10 -1.08 0.92
CA MET A 118 -1.95 -1.96 0.76
C MET A 118 -2.31 -3.09 -0.17
N ASN A 119 -1.67 -3.09 -1.33
CA ASN A 119 -1.52 -4.25 -2.20
C ASN A 119 -0.16 -4.02 -2.85
N CYS A 120 0.85 -4.69 -2.33
CA CYS A 120 2.25 -4.64 -2.73
C CYS A 120 2.83 -6.06 -2.84
N GLU A 121 1.97 -7.00 -3.22
CA GLU A 121 2.27 -8.37 -3.62
C GLU A 121 3.16 -9.12 -2.61
N GLY A 122 2.80 -9.04 -1.31
CA GLY A 122 3.37 -9.89 -0.25
C GLY A 122 4.08 -9.17 0.89
N SER A 123 4.19 -7.84 0.86
CA SER A 123 4.82 -7.06 1.93
C SER A 123 3.83 -6.46 2.95
N GLU A 124 2.52 -6.66 2.75
CA GLU A 124 1.48 -5.92 3.47
C GLU A 124 1.50 -6.23 4.96
N CYS A 125 1.65 -7.51 5.34
CA CYS A 125 1.65 -7.92 6.74
C CYS A 125 2.82 -7.31 7.52
N ASP A 126 3.99 -7.21 6.89
CA ASP A 126 5.20 -6.70 7.52
C ASP A 126 5.12 -5.18 7.72
N ILE A 127 4.58 -4.45 6.74
CA ILE A 127 4.31 -3.02 6.86
C ILE A 127 3.33 -2.76 8.02
N VAL A 128 2.24 -3.51 8.12
CA VAL A 128 1.28 -3.34 9.21
C VAL A 128 1.94 -3.63 10.56
N ASN A 129 2.69 -4.72 10.70
CA ASN A 129 3.40 -5.02 11.94
C ASN A 129 4.38 -3.89 12.31
N ASN A 130 5.17 -3.38 11.37
CA ASN A 130 6.07 -2.24 11.61
C ASN A 130 5.34 -0.99 12.14
N LEU A 131 4.17 -0.68 11.58
CA LEU A 131 3.35 0.45 12.05
C LEU A 131 2.73 0.18 13.43
N LEU A 132 2.35 -1.08 13.73
CA LEU A 132 1.82 -1.46 15.04
C LEU A 132 2.91 -1.39 16.13
N ASP A 133 4.09 -1.92 15.85
CA ASP A 133 5.22 -1.97 16.78
C ASP A 133 5.74 -0.57 17.14
N SER A 134 5.63 0.37 16.20
CA SER A 134 6.06 1.77 16.39
C SER A 134 4.99 2.70 16.96
N GLY A 135 3.73 2.23 17.07
CA GLY A 135 2.57 3.07 17.43
C GLY A 135 2.08 4.00 16.31
N GLU A 136 2.74 4.03 15.14
CA GLU A 136 2.37 4.90 14.02
C GLU A 136 1.03 4.49 13.38
N TYR A 137 0.58 3.25 13.61
CA TYR A 137 -0.73 2.78 13.17
C TYR A 137 -1.90 3.56 13.81
N ASP A 138 -1.71 4.16 14.98
CA ASP A 138 -2.75 4.94 15.69
C ASP A 138 -3.22 6.17 14.87
N LYS A 139 -2.41 6.61 13.90
CA LYS A 139 -2.75 7.69 12.97
C LYS A 139 -3.76 7.24 11.91
N VAL A 140 -3.91 5.94 11.67
CA VAL A 140 -4.70 5.39 10.56
C VAL A 140 -6.20 5.43 10.92
N THR A 141 -6.99 6.12 10.11
CA THR A 141 -8.45 6.13 10.23
C THR A 141 -9.06 4.82 9.73
N CYS A 142 -8.63 4.35 8.55
CA CYS A 142 -9.05 3.07 7.99
C CYS A 142 -7.98 2.52 7.05
N ALA A 143 -7.66 1.23 7.17
CA ALA A 143 -6.77 0.53 6.26
C ALA A 143 -7.53 -0.48 5.39
N PHE A 144 -7.01 -0.72 4.19
CA PHE A 144 -7.48 -1.67 3.19
C PHE A 144 -6.29 -2.57 2.83
N ILE A 145 -6.41 -3.88 2.97
CA ILE A 145 -5.30 -4.82 2.74
C ILE A 145 -5.70 -5.93 1.77
N ASP A 146 -4.84 -6.21 0.80
CA ASP A 146 -4.86 -7.46 0.04
C ASP A 146 -3.78 -8.39 0.60
N TYR A 147 -4.18 -9.58 1.08
CA TYR A 147 -3.25 -10.52 1.71
C TYR A 147 -2.53 -11.35 0.64
N ASP A 148 -1.66 -10.71 -0.13
CA ASP A 148 -0.94 -11.39 -1.21
C ASP A 148 0.15 -12.33 -0.71
N VAL A 149 0.48 -12.28 0.58
CA VAL A 149 1.29 -13.29 1.27
C VAL A 149 0.82 -14.73 1.00
N ARG A 150 -0.45 -14.98 0.69
CA ARG A 150 -0.96 -16.33 0.33
C ARG A 150 -0.38 -16.88 -0.98
N LYS A 151 0.14 -16.02 -1.85
CA LYS A 151 0.74 -16.42 -3.13
C LYS A 151 2.19 -16.89 -2.94
N SER A 152 2.77 -16.76 -1.75
CA SER A 152 4.11 -17.25 -1.41
C SER A 152 4.03 -18.23 -0.24
N ASN A 153 4.65 -19.41 -0.39
CA ASN A 153 4.60 -20.43 0.65
C ASN A 153 5.40 -19.99 1.89
N SER A 154 6.50 -19.27 1.68
CA SER A 154 7.41 -18.82 2.74
C SER A 154 6.73 -17.85 3.72
N VAL A 155 5.76 -17.05 3.26
CA VAL A 155 5.10 -16.02 4.09
C VAL A 155 3.58 -16.18 4.24
N ALA A 156 2.94 -17.20 3.65
CA ALA A 156 1.49 -17.40 3.74
C ALA A 156 0.93 -17.38 5.17
N HIS A 157 1.71 -17.87 6.14
CA HIS A 157 1.34 -17.89 7.55
C HIS A 157 1.14 -16.49 8.17
N LYS A 158 1.74 -15.45 7.59
CA LYS A 158 1.69 -14.07 8.11
C LYS A 158 0.29 -13.48 8.13
N GLU A 159 -0.60 -13.86 7.20
CA GLU A 159 -1.99 -13.40 7.23
C GLU A 159 -2.69 -13.84 8.53
N LYS A 160 -2.53 -15.12 8.90
CA LYS A 160 -3.15 -15.66 10.12
C LYS A 160 -2.59 -14.96 11.35
N GLN A 161 -1.26 -14.82 11.43
CA GLN A 161 -0.59 -14.14 12.54
C GLN A 161 -1.04 -12.69 12.69
N LEU A 162 -1.11 -11.93 11.59
CA LEU A 162 -1.55 -10.54 11.65
C LEU A 162 -3.02 -10.45 12.10
N LYS A 163 -3.91 -11.29 11.59
CA LYS A 163 -5.33 -11.30 12.03
C LYS A 163 -5.46 -11.60 13.53
N GLU A 164 -4.69 -12.55 14.05
CA GLU A 164 -4.68 -12.88 15.47
C GLU A 164 -4.17 -11.70 16.31
N ARG A 165 -3.07 -11.06 15.87
CA ARG A 165 -2.51 -9.87 16.51
C ARG A 165 -3.51 -8.71 16.53
N LEU A 166 -4.15 -8.40 15.40
CA LEU A 166 -5.16 -7.33 15.31
C LEU A 166 -6.34 -7.59 16.27
N LYS A 167 -6.77 -8.86 16.41
CA LYS A 167 -7.81 -9.24 17.37
C LYS A 167 -7.37 -9.01 18.82
N GLN A 168 -6.14 -9.39 19.17
CA GLN A 168 -5.59 -9.17 20.52
C GLN A 168 -5.49 -7.68 20.88
N LEU A 169 -5.13 -6.85 19.89
CA LEU A 169 -5.03 -5.40 20.05
C LEU A 169 -6.38 -4.66 19.90
N ASN A 170 -7.49 -5.38 19.67
CA ASN A 170 -8.81 -4.81 19.39
C ASN A 170 -8.85 -3.85 18.19
N ILE A 171 -7.98 -4.04 17.20
CA ILE A 171 -7.91 -3.21 16.00
C ILE A 171 -8.93 -3.70 14.99
N ASN A 172 -9.88 -2.83 14.66
CA ASN A 172 -11.02 -3.16 13.80
C ASN A 172 -11.13 -2.30 12.54
N ASN A 173 -10.25 -1.31 12.36
CA ASN A 173 -10.25 -0.38 11.22
C ASN A 173 -9.42 -0.87 10.02
N LEU A 174 -8.79 -2.05 10.11
CA LEU A 174 -8.16 -2.74 8.98
C LEU A 174 -9.17 -3.65 8.28
N LYS A 175 -9.39 -3.42 6.99
CA LYS A 175 -10.42 -4.07 6.18
C LYS A 175 -9.80 -4.85 5.03
N VAL A 176 -10.32 -6.06 4.78
CA VAL A 176 -9.90 -6.87 3.65
C VAL A 176 -10.35 -6.21 2.34
N TYR A 177 -9.40 -5.96 1.45
CA TYR A 177 -9.59 -5.35 0.13
C TYR A 177 -9.27 -6.40 -0.92
N MET A 178 -10.27 -7.21 -1.23
CA MET A 178 -10.11 -8.38 -2.08
C MET A 178 -11.35 -8.67 -2.91
N GLY A 179 -11.15 -9.33 -4.05
CA GLY A 179 -12.23 -9.86 -4.88
C GLY A 179 -13.11 -8.78 -5.50
N SER A 180 -14.30 -9.19 -5.96
CA SER A 180 -15.25 -8.32 -6.67
C SER A 180 -15.82 -7.18 -5.83
N SER A 181 -15.74 -7.27 -4.50
CA SER A 181 -16.30 -6.26 -3.57
C SER A 181 -15.29 -5.19 -3.12
N ARG A 182 -14.04 -5.23 -3.61
CA ARG A 182 -12.96 -4.33 -3.18
C ARG A 182 -13.31 -2.83 -3.29
N HIS A 183 -14.01 -2.43 -4.37
CA HIS A 183 -14.45 -1.05 -4.54
C HIS A 183 -15.64 -0.70 -3.64
N LEU A 184 -16.52 -1.66 -3.33
CA LEU A 184 -17.67 -1.44 -2.45
C LEU A 184 -17.22 -1.11 -1.03
N ILE A 185 -16.20 -1.82 -0.52
CA ILE A 185 -15.69 -1.54 0.83
C ILE A 185 -15.00 -0.17 0.90
N MET A 186 -14.23 0.22 -0.12
CA MET A 186 -13.67 1.56 -0.20
C MET A 186 -14.77 2.64 -0.26
N VAL A 187 -15.79 2.46 -1.10
CA VAL A 187 -16.93 3.39 -1.16
C VAL A 187 -17.59 3.54 0.19
N SER A 188 -17.83 2.43 0.90
CA SER A 188 -18.51 2.45 2.21
C SER A 188 -17.73 3.20 3.30
N LYS A 189 -16.42 3.35 3.15
CA LYS A 189 -15.51 3.94 4.15
C LYS A 189 -14.98 5.32 3.78
N LEU A 190 -14.86 5.61 2.48
CA LEU A 190 -14.33 6.89 1.99
C LEU A 190 -15.42 7.93 1.73
N ARG A 191 -16.65 7.51 1.45
CA ARG A 191 -17.74 8.44 1.13
C ARG A 191 -18.03 9.34 2.32
N VAL A 192 -18.05 10.65 2.08
CA VAL A 192 -18.49 11.62 3.07
C VAL A 192 -19.97 11.38 3.34
N LYS A 193 -20.34 11.31 4.62
CA LYS A 193 -21.74 11.24 5.05
C LYS A 193 -22.42 12.59 4.90
#